data_AF-A0A512NLM7-F1
#
_entry.id   AF-A0A512NLM7-F1
#
_cell.length_a   1.000
_cell.length_b   1.000
_cell.length_c   1.000
_cell.angle_alpha   90.00
_cell.angle_beta   90.00
_cell.angle_gamma   90.00
#
_symmetry.space_group_name_H-M   'P 1'
#
loop_
_entity.id
_entity.type
_entity.pdbx_description
1 polymer ?
#
loop_
_entity_poly.entity_id
_entity_poly.type
_entity_poly.pdbx_seq_one_letter_code
_entity_poly.pdbx_strand_id
1 'polypeptide(L)'
;MYGVGTTNYDGVMARHLQVSHGGKASRHTDRVDVAARCLVYNFFVAINGTPDASRLLRDIDETVETFARAVERGWIEVFDRRQKSGDVVRLVALTDEGRRIARDNFH
;
A
#
# COMPACT_ATOMS: atom_id res chain seq x y z
N MET A 1 0.24 -53.86 -32.82
CA MET A 1 0.03 -52.80 -33.84
C MET A 1 -1.46 -52.70 -34.10
N TYR A 2 -2.18 -51.79 -33.42
CA TYR A 2 -3.46 -51.12 -33.76
C TYR A 2 -3.64 -50.10 -32.61
N GLY A 3 -3.88 -48.80 -32.76
CA GLY A 3 -4.45 -48.05 -33.87
C GLY A 3 -5.71 -47.32 -33.40
N VAL A 4 -5.53 -46.14 -32.78
CA VAL A 4 -6.34 -44.89 -32.81
C VAL A 4 -7.88 -44.91 -32.67
N GLY A 5 -8.43 -44.02 -31.84
CA GLY A 5 -9.79 -43.45 -31.96
C GLY A 5 -10.48 -43.19 -30.61
N THR A 6 -10.32 -42.01 -29.99
CA THR A 6 -11.29 -40.87 -29.95
C THR A 6 -12.68 -41.29 -29.43
N THR A 7 -13.26 -40.72 -28.37
CA THR A 7 -13.72 -39.32 -28.26
C THR A 7 -14.31 -39.03 -26.86
N ASN A 8 -14.02 -37.83 -26.32
CA ASN A 8 -14.92 -36.83 -25.67
C ASN A 8 -15.71 -37.27 -24.41
N TYR A 9 -15.96 -36.46 -23.38
CA TYR A 9 -16.19 -35.02 -23.17
C TYR A 9 -15.79 -34.75 -21.69
N ASP A 10 -15.54 -33.56 -21.13
CA ASP A 10 -16.00 -32.20 -21.38
C ASP A 10 -15.24 -31.29 -20.41
N GLY A 11 -15.13 -30.00 -20.75
CA GLY A 11 -15.16 -28.97 -19.72
C GLY A 11 -13.84 -28.48 -19.06
N VAL A 12 -13.62 -27.18 -19.28
CA VAL A 12 -13.09 -26.22 -18.31
C VAL A 12 -11.56 -26.02 -18.30
N MET A 13 -11.15 -25.08 -19.14
CA MET A 13 -10.39 -23.88 -18.72
C MET A 13 -9.80 -23.93 -17.31
N ALA A 14 -8.50 -24.11 -17.17
CA ALA A 14 -7.75 -23.31 -16.20
C ALA A 14 -6.27 -23.45 -16.47
N ARG A 15 -5.69 -22.31 -16.83
CA ARG A 15 -4.27 -22.05 -16.79
C ARG A 15 -3.75 -22.58 -15.46
N HIS A 16 -2.88 -23.58 -15.55
CA HIS A 16 -2.10 -24.07 -14.42
C HIS A 16 -1.11 -22.96 -14.05
N LEU A 17 -1.64 -21.91 -13.42
CA LEU A 17 -0.85 -20.97 -12.67
C LEU A 17 -0.35 -21.78 -11.48
N GLN A 18 0.91 -22.19 -11.57
CA GLN A 18 1.62 -22.84 -10.49
C GLN A 18 1.59 -21.90 -9.28
N VAL A 19 0.62 -22.11 -8.40
CA VAL A 19 0.59 -21.52 -7.06
C VAL A 19 1.65 -22.25 -6.26
N SER A 20 2.90 -21.82 -6.44
CA SER A 20 3.98 -22.16 -5.52
C SER A 20 3.64 -21.61 -4.14
N HIS A 21 3.84 -22.46 -3.14
CA HIS A 21 3.52 -22.29 -1.72
C HIS A 21 4.16 -21.05 -1.06
N GLY A 22 3.67 -19.84 -1.37
CA GLY A 22 4.02 -18.56 -0.71
C GLY A 22 2.80 -17.79 -0.16
N GLY A 23 1.64 -18.46 -0.06
CA GLY A 23 0.33 -17.81 0.03
C GLY A 23 -0.03 -17.09 1.34
N LYS A 24 0.77 -17.18 2.40
CA LYS A 24 0.49 -16.50 3.67
C LYS A 24 1.23 -15.15 3.78
N ALA A 25 2.53 -15.15 3.52
CA ALA A 25 3.33 -13.93 3.53
C ALA A 25 2.94 -12.98 2.39
N SER A 26 2.75 -13.50 1.17
CA SER A 26 2.39 -12.68 0.01
C SER A 26 1.01 -12.01 0.17
N ARG A 27 0.00 -12.72 0.71
CA ARG A 27 -1.32 -12.13 1.00
C ARG A 27 -1.29 -11.08 2.11
N HIS A 28 -0.43 -11.27 3.12
CA HIS A 28 -0.29 -10.31 4.19
C HIS A 28 0.38 -9.02 3.69
N THR A 29 1.47 -9.14 2.94
CA THR A 29 2.14 -7.99 2.31
C THR A 29 1.19 -7.24 1.37
N ASP A 30 0.36 -7.94 0.61
CA ASP A 30 -0.63 -7.33 -0.29
C ASP A 30 -1.68 -6.52 0.50
N ARG A 31 -2.20 -7.06 1.61
CA ARG A 31 -3.12 -6.34 2.51
C ARG A 31 -2.49 -5.11 3.14
N VAL A 32 -1.24 -5.20 3.60
CA VAL A 32 -0.51 -4.08 4.19
C VAL A 32 -0.21 -3.01 3.13
N ASP A 33 0.09 -3.40 1.88
CA ASP A 33 0.31 -2.46 0.78
C ASP A 33 -0.99 -1.72 0.42
N VAL A 34 -2.13 -2.43 0.38
CA VAL A 34 -3.46 -1.82 0.18
C VAL A 34 -3.81 -0.89 1.34
N ALA A 35 -3.61 -1.30 2.59
CA ALA A 35 -3.81 -0.46 3.76
C ALA A 35 -2.92 0.80 3.70
N ALA A 36 -1.68 0.66 3.24
CA ALA A 36 -0.74 1.77 3.12
C ALA A 36 -1.19 2.78 2.05
N ARG A 37 -1.76 2.30 0.93
CA ARG A 37 -2.39 3.19 -0.07
C ARG A 37 -3.61 3.90 0.50
N CYS A 38 -4.46 3.20 1.25
CA CYS A 38 -5.60 3.81 1.94
C CYS A 38 -5.16 4.87 2.96
N LEU A 39 -4.10 4.61 3.74
CA LEU A 39 -3.50 5.58 4.66
C LEU A 39 -3.07 6.84 3.90
N VAL A 40 -2.30 6.68 2.82
CA VAL A 40 -1.80 7.79 2.00
C VAL A 40 -2.95 8.62 1.41
N TYR A 41 -4.01 7.94 0.94
CA TYR A 41 -5.21 8.59 0.45
C TYR A 41 -5.95 9.38 1.54
N ASN A 42 -6.22 8.75 2.68
CA ASN A 42 -6.88 9.41 3.82
C ASN A 42 -6.07 10.60 4.32
N PHE A 43 -4.75 10.46 4.33
CA PHE A 43 -3.85 11.56 4.68
C PHE A 43 -3.94 12.70 3.66
N PHE A 44 -3.92 12.40 2.35
CA PHE A 44 -4.09 13.38 1.27
C PHE A 44 -5.41 14.15 1.40
N VAL A 45 -6.51 13.45 1.67
CA VAL A 45 -7.82 14.07 1.93
C VAL A 45 -7.80 14.92 3.19
N ALA A 46 -7.21 14.43 4.28
CA ALA A 46 -7.14 15.14 5.56
C ALA A 46 -6.33 16.44 5.45
N ILE A 47 -5.30 16.47 4.62
CA ILE A 47 -4.52 17.68 4.35
C ILE A 47 -5.09 18.53 3.20
N ASN A 48 -6.28 18.21 2.71
CA ASN A 48 -6.96 18.87 1.59
C ASN A 48 -6.09 19.02 0.33
N GLY A 49 -5.18 18.07 0.11
CA GLY A 49 -4.21 18.09 -0.99
C GLY A 49 -3.13 19.19 -0.90
N THR A 50 -2.99 19.86 0.24
CA THR A 50 -1.98 20.91 0.43
C THR A 50 -0.58 20.29 0.50
N PRO A 51 0.35 20.65 -0.40
CA PRO A 51 1.65 19.96 -0.52
C PRO A 51 2.58 20.18 0.69
N ASP A 52 2.47 21.31 1.38
CA ASP A 52 3.29 21.66 2.55
C ASP A 52 2.66 21.24 3.90
N ALA A 53 1.49 20.61 3.86
CA ALA A 53 0.81 20.20 5.07
C ALA A 53 1.50 18.96 5.66
N SER A 54 1.98 19.13 6.88
CA SER A 54 2.57 18.08 7.69
C SER A 54 1.70 17.87 8.93
N ARG A 55 1.52 16.61 9.34
CA ARG A 55 0.67 16.22 10.46
C ARG A 55 1.52 15.54 11.53
N LEU A 56 1.11 15.65 12.79
CA LEU A 56 1.80 14.97 13.88
C LEU A 56 1.67 13.45 13.71
N LEU A 57 2.78 12.73 13.81
CA LEU A 57 2.78 11.26 13.75
C LEU A 57 1.83 10.66 14.79
N ARG A 58 1.71 11.31 15.96
CA ARG A 58 0.82 10.89 17.06
C ARG A 58 -0.68 11.01 16.74
N ASP A 59 -1.04 11.79 15.73
CA ASP A 59 -2.43 12.02 15.32
C ASP A 59 -2.89 10.99 14.27
N ILE A 60 -1.99 10.13 13.83
CA ILE A 60 -2.25 9.08 12.85
C ILE A 60 -2.51 7.78 13.62
N ASP A 61 -3.78 7.41 13.74
CA ASP A 61 -4.23 6.17 14.39
C ASP A 61 -4.22 4.99 13.41
N GLU A 62 -3.10 4.79 12.71
CA GLU A 62 -2.91 3.66 11.79
C GLU A 62 -1.84 2.71 12.32
N THR A 63 -1.97 1.44 11.95
CA THR A 63 -1.03 0.39 12.32
C THR A 63 0.41 0.73 11.90
N VAL A 64 1.36 0.47 12.82
CA VAL A 64 2.80 0.73 12.59
C VAL A 64 3.32 0.02 11.34
N GLU A 65 2.83 -1.18 11.04
CA GLU A 65 3.20 -1.95 9.84
C GLU A 65 2.78 -1.24 8.56
N THR A 66 1.54 -0.75 8.50
CA THR A 66 1.00 0.00 7.37
C THR A 66 1.75 1.32 7.17
N PHE A 67 2.03 2.01 8.28
CA PHE A 67 2.78 3.25 8.26
C PHE A 67 4.23 3.03 7.79
N ALA A 68 4.92 2.04 8.35
CA ALA A 68 6.27 1.66 7.92
C ALA A 68 6.28 1.29 6.44
N ARG A 69 5.24 0.59 5.96
CA ARG A 69 5.14 0.24 4.54
C ARG A 69 5.02 1.47 3.65
N ALA A 70 4.22 2.46 4.04
CA ALA A 70 4.11 3.71 3.29
C ALA A 70 5.45 4.50 3.28
N VAL A 71 6.21 4.46 4.37
CA VAL A 71 7.58 5.05 4.44
C VAL A 71 8.55 4.29 3.54
N GLU A 72 8.58 2.95 3.61
CA GLU A 72 9.43 2.09 2.76
C GLU A 72 9.16 2.29 1.27
N ARG A 73 7.89 2.52 0.90
CA ARG A 73 7.49 2.83 -0.47
C ARG A 73 7.80 4.27 -0.88
N GLY A 74 8.23 5.12 0.04
CA GLY A 74 8.52 6.52 -0.21
C GLY A 74 7.27 7.36 -0.48
N TRP A 75 6.09 6.93 -0.02
CA TRP A 75 4.84 7.68 -0.17
C TRP A 75 4.67 8.75 0.91
N ILE A 76 5.26 8.50 2.09
CA ILE A 76 5.28 9.43 3.20
C ILE A 76 6.70 9.60 3.73
N GLU A 77 6.99 10.78 4.24
CA GLU A 77 8.23 11.11 4.90
C GLU A 77 7.96 11.46 6.36
N VAL A 78 8.80 10.96 7.26
CA VAL A 78 8.77 11.29 8.68
C VAL A 78 10.00 12.14 9.01
N PHE A 79 9.78 13.27 9.66
CA PHE A 79 10.87 14.12 10.10
C PHE A 79 10.57 14.73 11.47
N ASP A 80 11.63 14.94 12.23
CA ASP A 80 11.58 15.62 13.51
C ASP A 80 11.66 17.13 13.30
N ARG A 81 10.68 17.86 13.83
CA ARG A 81 10.71 19.33 13.86
C ARG A 81 10.77 19.79 15.31
N ARG A 82 11.73 20.68 15.60
CA ARG A 82 11.79 21.36 16.90
C ARG A 82 10.75 22.47 16.94
N GLN A 83 9.84 22.40 17.90
CA GLN A 83 8.88 23.47 18.17
C GLN A 83 9.56 24.64 18.87
N LYS A 84 8.90 25.81 18.84
CA LYS A 84 9.35 27.01 19.56
C LYS A 84 9.43 26.79 21.08
N SER A 85 8.66 25.83 21.63
CA SER A 85 8.73 25.43 23.05
C SER A 85 10.02 24.68 23.41
N GLY A 86 10.80 24.25 22.42
CA GLY A 86 11.98 23.41 22.61
C GLY A 86 11.70 21.91 22.43
N ASP A 87 10.44 21.49 22.41
CA ASP A 87 10.03 20.10 22.20
C ASP A 87 10.28 19.64 20.76
N VAL A 88 10.71 18.40 20.61
CA VAL A 88 10.83 17.76 19.29
C VAL A 88 9.54 17.00 19.01
N VAL A 89 8.87 17.35 17.91
CA VAL A 89 7.70 16.62 17.43
C VAL A 89 8.03 15.89 16.14
N ARG A 90 7.57 14.63 16.04
CA ARG A 90 7.58 13.92 14.76
C ARG A 90 6.41 14.36 13.91
N LEU A 91 6.74 14.87 12.75
CA LEU A 91 5.81 15.22 11.71
C LEU A 91 5.91 14.20 10.57
N VAL A 92 4.80 14.06 9.87
CA VAL A 92 4.65 13.24 8.68
C VAL A 92 4.16 14.15 7.56
N ALA A 93 4.74 14.02 6.38
CA ALA A 93 4.27 14.70 5.17
C ALA A 93 4.13 13.71 4.02
N LEU A 94 3.28 14.05 3.04
CA LEU A 94 3.24 13.33 1.77
C LEU A 94 4.41 13.75 0.89
N THR A 95 5.05 12.76 0.28
CA THR A 95 5.97 12.99 -0.83
C THR A 95 5.19 13.24 -2.12
N ASP A 96 5.89 13.65 -3.18
CA ASP A 96 5.31 13.74 -4.53
C ASP A 96 4.73 12.40 -5.00
N GLU A 97 5.43 11.29 -4.71
CA GLU A 97 4.97 9.96 -5.08
C GLU A 97 3.71 9.56 -4.29
N GLY A 98 3.65 9.87 -2.99
CA GLY A 98 2.44 9.65 -2.19
C GLY A 98 1.24 10.44 -2.72
N ARG A 99 1.44 11.69 -3.14
CA ARG A 99 0.39 12.50 -3.80
C ARG A 99 -0.06 11.88 -5.11
N ARG A 100 0.88 11.39 -5.92
CA ARG A 100 0.58 10.73 -7.19
C ARG A 100 -0.26 9.48 -6.95
N ILE A 101 0.15 8.61 -6.03
CA ILE A 101 -0.62 7.40 -5.67
C ILE A 101 -2.00 7.74 -5.11
N ALA A 102 -2.11 8.75 -4.26
CA ALA A 102 -3.41 9.20 -3.74
C ALA A 102 -4.37 9.66 -4.86
N ARG A 103 -3.84 10.31 -5.91
CA ARG A 103 -4.62 10.73 -7.08
C ARG A 103 -4.95 9.57 -8.02
N ASP A 104 -4.03 8.62 -8.18
CA ASP A 104 -4.18 7.49 -9.11
C ASP A 104 -5.17 6.43 -8.61
N ASN A 105 -5.37 6.32 -7.28
CA ASN A 105 -6.38 5.43 -6.69
C ASN A 105 -7.85 5.78 -7.08
N PHE A 106 -8.07 6.87 -7.82
CA PHE A 106 -9.40 7.28 -8.32
C PHE A 106 -9.76 6.75 -9.72
N HIS A 107 -8.92 5.91 -10.36
CA HIS A 107 -9.14 5.43 -11.73
C HIS A 107 -9.46 3.94 -11.87
#